data_AF-D5BUW2-F1
#
_entry.id   AF-D5BUW2-F1
#
_cell.length_a   1.000
_cell.length_b   1.000
_cell.length_c   1.000
_cell.angle_alpha   90.00
_cell.angle_beta   90.00
_cell.angle_gamma   90.00
#
_symmetry.space_group_name_H-M   'P 1'
#
loop_
_entity.id
_entity.type
_entity.pdbx_description
1 polymer ?
#
loop_
_entity_poly.entity_id
_entity_poly.type
_entity_poly.pdbx_seq_one_letter_code
_entity_poly.pdbx_strand_id
1 'polypeptide(L)'
;MTSIEKKTDELLDELLKECNSPKEVLGEHGLLKQLSKRLVERVLEAELTEHLGYAPHAQEGRGSGNSRNGKSKKRVQSEAGQ
;
A
#
# COMPACT_ATOMS: atom_id res chain seq x y z
N MET A 1 1.29 25.95 11.43
CA MET A 1 1.36 24.62 10.81
C MET A 1 1.48 23.58 11.90
N THR A 2 0.66 22.54 11.85
CA THR A 2 0.71 21.44 12.81
C THR A 2 1.96 20.59 12.58
N SER A 3 2.46 19.90 13.61
CA SER A 3 3.64 19.04 13.46
C SER A 3 3.45 17.88 12.47
N ILE A 4 2.20 17.57 12.13
CA ILE A 4 1.83 16.55 11.13
C ILE A 4 2.05 17.10 9.73
N GLU A 5 1.56 18.31 9.43
CA GLU A 5 1.76 18.97 8.12
C GLU A 5 3.25 19.02 7.75
N LYS A 6 4.11 19.43 8.70
CA LYS A 6 5.55 19.49 8.47
C LYS A 6 6.16 18.13 8.09
N LYS A 7 5.75 17.06 8.77
CA LYS A 7 6.21 15.70 8.44
C LYS A 7 5.68 15.23 7.09
N THR A 8 4.48 15.63 6.73
CA THR A 8 3.90 15.32 5.42
C THR A 8 4.71 15.98 4.31
N ASP A 9 5.08 17.25 4.47
CA ASP A 9 5.89 17.97 3.50
C ASP A 9 7.28 17.32 3.36
N GLU A 10 7.94 16.96 4.47
CA GLU A 10 9.24 16.27 4.45
C GLU A 10 9.18 14.93 3.69
N LEU A 11 8.09 14.15 3.87
CA LEU A 11 7.89 12.88 3.15
C LEU A 11 7.58 13.10 1.67
N LEU A 12 6.84 14.15 1.33
CA LEU A 12 6.55 14.50 -0.06
C LEU A 12 7.84 14.90 -0.77
N ASP A 13 8.69 15.71 -0.14
CA ASP A 13 10.00 16.10 -0.68
C ASP A 13 10.90 14.88 -0.90
N GLU A 14 10.90 13.91 0.04
CA GLU A 14 11.63 12.66 -0.12
C GLU A 14 11.12 11.83 -1.31
N LEU A 15 9.80 11.67 -1.44
CA LEU A 15 9.19 10.90 -2.53
C LEU A 15 9.38 11.55 -3.90
N LEU A 16 9.42 12.88 -3.97
CA LEU A 16 9.58 13.63 -5.21
C LEU A 16 11.05 13.83 -5.61
N LYS A 17 12.01 13.55 -4.73
CA LYS A 17 13.44 13.80 -4.94
C LYS A 17 14.01 13.20 -6.23
N GLU A 18 13.52 12.03 -6.64
CA GLU A 18 13.96 11.31 -7.86
C GLU A 18 13.02 11.50 -9.05
N CYS A 19 11.91 12.24 -8.89
CA CYS A 19 10.94 12.48 -9.94
C CYS A 19 11.32 13.72 -10.76
N ASN A 20 11.71 13.52 -12.01
CA ASN A 20 12.22 14.59 -12.89
C ASN A 20 11.15 15.16 -13.82
N SER A 21 9.99 14.50 -13.93
CA SER A 21 8.91 14.93 -14.82
C SER A 21 7.52 14.78 -14.19
N PRO A 22 6.54 15.63 -14.57
CA PRO A 22 5.15 15.46 -14.12
C PRO A 22 4.57 14.09 -14.50
N LYS A 23 5.06 13.47 -15.58
CA LYS A 23 4.63 12.14 -16.03
C LYS A 23 5.12 11.02 -15.11
N GLU A 24 6.27 11.16 -14.47
CA GLU A 24 6.75 10.20 -13.46
C GLU A 24 5.89 10.23 -12.20
N VAL A 25 5.24 11.36 -11.90
CA VAL A 25 4.35 11.50 -10.73
C VAL A 25 2.92 11.09 -11.07
N LEU A 26 2.36 11.65 -12.14
CA LEU A 26 0.93 11.59 -12.50
C LEU A 26 0.61 10.66 -13.68
N GLY A 27 1.62 10.04 -14.30
CA GLY A 27 1.40 9.15 -15.44
C GLY A 27 0.74 7.82 -15.06
N GLU A 28 0.38 7.03 -16.07
CA GLU A 28 -0.29 5.73 -15.90
C GLU A 28 0.51 4.72 -15.05
N HIS A 29 1.83 4.87 -14.99
CA HIS A 29 2.71 4.09 -14.12
C HIS A 29 3.44 4.95 -13.09
N GLY A 30 2.94 6.18 -12.89
CA GLY A 30 3.56 7.18 -12.04
C GLY A 30 3.45 6.88 -10.55
N LEU A 31 4.22 7.64 -9.78
CA LEU A 31 4.37 7.53 -8.33
C LEU A 31 3.01 7.50 -7.60
N LEU A 32 2.08 8.39 -7.95
CA LEU A 32 0.81 8.50 -7.24
C LEU A 32 0.00 7.20 -7.31
N LYS A 33 -0.06 6.58 -8.49
CA LYS A 33 -0.78 5.33 -8.68
C LYS A 33 -0.10 4.16 -7.96
N GLN A 34 1.23 4.13 -7.97
CA GLN A 34 1.99 3.14 -7.20
C GLN A 34 1.77 3.31 -5.69
N LEU A 35 1.69 4.54 -5.20
CA LEU A 35 1.42 4.85 -3.81
C LEU A 35 0.01 4.39 -3.40
N SER A 36 -1.02 4.75 -4.18
CA SER A 36 -2.39 4.29 -3.93
C SER A 36 -2.50 2.77 -3.92
N LYS A 37 -1.86 2.08 -4.87
CA LYS A 37 -1.78 0.62 -4.88
C LYS A 37 -1.16 0.08 -3.57
N ARG A 38 0.00 0.62 -3.18
CA ARG A 38 0.73 0.20 -1.97
C ARG A 38 -0.05 0.46 -0.69
N LEU A 39 -0.88 1.51 -0.64
CA LEU A 39 -1.77 1.79 0.48
C LEU A 39 -2.89 0.76 0.55
N VAL A 40 -3.61 0.52 -0.55
CA VAL A 40 -4.69 -0.46 -0.60
C VAL A 40 -4.18 -1.86 -0.25
N GLU A 41 -3.03 -2.27 -0.79
CA GLU A 41 -2.43 -3.57 -0.45
C GLU A 41 -2.11 -3.70 1.05
N ARG A 42 -1.68 -2.63 1.72
CA ARG A 42 -1.45 -2.65 3.18
C ARG A 42 -2.74 -2.74 3.98
N VAL A 43 -3.79 -2.06 3.54
CA VAL A 43 -5.12 -2.18 4.16
C VAL A 43 -5.62 -3.62 4.05
N LEU A 44 -5.54 -4.24 2.88
CA LEU A 44 -5.96 -5.63 2.67
C LEU A 44 -5.15 -6.62 3.52
N GLU A 45 -3.84 -6.41 3.70
CA GLU A 45 -3.03 -7.25 4.60
C GLU A 45 -3.41 -7.09 6.07
N ALA A 46 -3.77 -5.87 6.49
CA ALA A 46 -4.26 -5.60 7.83
C ALA A 46 -5.62 -6.28 8.06
N GLU A 47 -6.54 -6.17 7.10
CA GLU A 47 -7.84 -6.86 7.13
C GLU A 47 -7.69 -8.38 7.18
N LEU A 48 -6.75 -8.95 6.42
CA LEU A 48 -6.47 -10.39 6.46
C LEU A 48 -5.90 -10.81 7.83
N THR A 49 -5.10 -9.96 8.45
CA THR A 49 -4.57 -10.19 9.80
C THR A 49 -5.68 -10.18 10.84
N GLU A 50 -6.59 -9.22 10.77
CA GLU A 50 -7.78 -9.16 11.62
C GLU A 50 -8.67 -10.38 11.42
N HIS A 51 -8.96 -10.73 10.16
CA HIS A 51 -9.83 -11.86 9.82
C HIS A 51 -9.29 -13.21 10.31
N LEU A 52 -7.98 -13.43 10.19
CA LEU A 52 -7.35 -14.68 10.63
C LEU A 52 -6.98 -14.67 12.12
N GLY A 53 -6.90 -13.50 12.75
CA GLY A 53 -6.47 -13.33 14.13
C GLY A 53 -4.97 -13.52 14.36
N TYR A 54 -4.15 -13.60 13.30
CA TYR A 54 -2.70 -13.76 13.41
C TYR A 54 -1.91 -13.11 12.26
N ALA A 55 -0.72 -12.61 12.60
CA ALA A 55 0.19 -11.98 11.66
C ALA A 55 0.86 -12.99 10.70
N PRO A 56 1.40 -12.56 9.55
CA PRO A 56 2.16 -13.45 8.68
C PRO A 56 3.27 -14.20 9.44
N HIS A 57 3.36 -15.52 9.22
CA HIS A 57 4.34 -16.42 9.85
C HIS A 57 4.25 -16.57 11.37
N ALA A 58 3.21 -16.04 12.01
CA ALA A 58 2.97 -16.18 13.44
C ALA A 58 2.68 -17.65 13.82
N GLN A 59 3.12 -18.07 15.01
CA GLN A 59 2.97 -19.46 15.47
C GLN A 59 1.50 -19.79 15.79
N GLU A 60 0.75 -18.77 16.20
CA GLU A 60 -0.67 -18.75 16.51
C GLU A 60 -1.52 -19.26 15.33
N GLY A 61 -1.03 -19.10 14.10
CA GLY A 61 -1.71 -19.61 12.90
C GLY A 61 -1.56 -21.12 12.68
N ARG A 62 -0.63 -21.80 13.35
CA ARG A 62 -0.36 -23.23 13.12
C ARG A 62 -1.48 -24.08 13.72
N GLY A 63 -2.10 -24.92 12.88
CA GLY A 63 -3.22 -25.77 13.32
C GLY A 63 -4.55 -25.04 13.48
N SER A 64 -4.66 -23.78 13.04
CA SER A 64 -5.90 -22.98 13.09
C SER A 64 -6.99 -23.41 12.10
N GLY A 65 -6.68 -24.35 11.18
CA GLY A 65 -7.59 -24.81 10.13
C GLY A 65 -7.67 -23.88 8.91
N ASN A 66 -7.40 -22.57 9.06
CA ASN A 66 -7.34 -21.61 7.96
C ASN A 66 -5.96 -20.92 7.88
N SER A 67 -5.21 -21.24 6.83
CA SER A 67 -3.84 -20.77 6.63
C SER A 67 -3.73 -19.78 5.48
N ARG A 68 -2.90 -18.75 5.67
CA ARG A 68 -2.52 -17.84 4.57
C ARG A 68 -1.92 -18.63 3.41
N ASN A 69 -2.42 -18.39 2.20
CA ASN A 69 -2.04 -19.15 1.00
C ASN A 69 -1.55 -18.24 -0.15
N GLY A 70 -0.56 -17.39 0.16
CA GLY A 70 0.04 -16.49 -0.82
C GLY A 70 -0.86 -15.32 -1.23
N LYS A 71 -0.59 -14.76 -2.41
CA LYS A 71 -1.28 -13.57 -2.96
C LYS A 71 -1.68 -13.83 -4.41
N SER A 72 -2.81 -13.24 -4.82
CA SER A 72 -3.27 -13.27 -6.21
C SER A 72 -3.26 -11.86 -6.81
N LYS A 73 -3.00 -11.76 -8.12
CA LYS A 73 -2.99 -10.48 -8.84
C LYS A 73 -4.41 -10.14 -9.28
N LYS A 74 -4.86 -8.92 -8.99
CA LYS A 74 -6.10 -8.35 -9.53
C LYS A 74 -5.82 -7.00 -10.16
N ARG A 75 -6.36 -6.78 -11.35
CA ARG A 75 -6.37 -5.49 -12.05
C ARG A 75 -7.65 -4.78 -11.66
N VAL A 76 -7.53 -3.60 -11.04
CA VAL A 76 -8.66 -2.85 -10.47
C VAL A 76 -8.83 -1.56 -11.26
N GLN A 77 -10.04 -1.23 -11.66
CA GLN A 77 -10.36 0.08 -12.21
C GLN A 77 -10.76 1.00 -11.05
N SER A 78 -10.12 2.16 -10.97
CA SER A 78 -10.41 3.23 -10.01
C SER A 78 -10.83 4.50 -10.73
N GLU A 79 -11.23 5.53 -9.98
CA GLU A 79 -11.51 6.86 -10.53
C GLU A 79 -10.30 7.47 -11.25
N ALA A 80 -9.09 7.12 -10.82
CA ALA A 80 -7.82 7.51 -11.44
C ALA A 80 -7.43 6.63 -12.65
N GLY A 81 -8.34 5.78 -13.13
CA GLY A 81 -8.09 4.80 -14.18
C GLY A 81 -7.71 3.41 -13.65
N GLN A 82 -7.21 2.56 -14.55
CA GLN A 82 -6.90 1.14 -14.28
C GLN A 82 -5.49 0.93 -13.72
#